data_AF-A0A932QIX5-F1
#
_entry.id   AF-A0A932QIX5-F1
#
_cell.length_a   1.000
_cell.length_b   1.000
_cell.length_c   1.000
_cell.angle_alpha   90.00
_cell.angle_beta   90.00
_cell.angle_gamma   90.00
#
_symmetry.space_group_name_H-M   'P 1'
#
loop_
_entity.id
_entity.type
_entity.pdbx_description
1 polymer ?
#
loop_
_entity_poly.entity_id
_entity_poly.type
_entity_poly.pdbx_seq_one_letter_code
_entity_poly.pdbx_strand_id
1 'polypeptide(L)'
;MKSKNPLSISIRLALFLAAVVFAFLPNNQQVFASSTTQLSQLINAGSLSVDIVDSGGSTVGSPSVSFSASTFSFSTQTSTGTLGASSQKIRVSNGTNTATWSLTLAATSGNTTLWSDGTHNMDFNDTAANGRLTVDASGGTITPTNSYTSTGLTKGSSTSFAQGSVDSVTVLSAGSTADKPGRWDFTGTTLTQDIPAAQAAGTYTINMTLTVS
;
A
#
# COMPACT_ATOMS: atom_id res chain seq x y z
N MET A 1 99.28 46.71 27.08
CA MET A 1 98.82 46.79 25.68
C MET A 1 98.79 45.38 25.11
N LYS A 2 97.69 44.98 24.47
CA LYS A 2 97.39 43.63 23.90
C LYS A 2 97.05 42.56 24.95
N SER A 3 96.04 41.72 24.81
CA SER A 3 95.09 41.45 23.72
C SER A 3 93.84 40.84 24.36
N LYS A 4 92.67 41.44 24.19
CA LYS A 4 91.39 40.78 24.51
C LYS A 4 91.24 39.64 23.51
N ASN A 5 91.27 38.40 23.98
CA ASN A 5 90.98 37.23 23.17
C ASN A 5 89.60 37.40 22.49
N PRO A 6 89.51 37.42 21.15
CA PRO A 6 88.25 37.64 20.43
C PRO A 6 87.36 36.39 20.36
N LEU A 7 87.63 35.38 21.19
CA LEU A 7 86.92 34.09 21.10
C LEU A 7 85.54 34.09 21.79
N SER A 8 85.24 35.06 22.68
CA SER A 8 83.96 35.07 23.40
C SER A 8 82.82 35.77 22.66
N ILE A 9 83.14 36.61 21.67
CA ILE A 9 82.14 37.31 20.84
C ILE A 9 81.67 36.43 19.69
N SER A 10 82.57 35.68 19.05
CA SER A 10 82.19 34.77 17.94
C SER A 10 81.34 33.59 18.41
N ILE A 11 81.56 33.07 19.62
CA ILE A 11 80.74 31.99 20.19
C ILE A 11 79.37 32.51 20.65
N ARG A 12 79.30 33.73 21.22
CA ARG A 12 78.02 34.33 21.61
C ARG A 12 77.19 34.77 20.41
N LEU A 13 77.82 35.25 19.33
CA LEU A 13 77.14 35.57 18.08
C LEU A 13 76.69 34.30 17.35
N ALA A 14 77.48 33.22 17.37
CA ALA A 14 77.09 31.92 16.82
C ALA A 14 75.94 31.26 17.62
N LEU A 15 75.93 31.36 18.95
CA LEU A 15 74.80 30.87 19.76
C LEU A 15 73.54 31.75 19.60
N PHE A 16 73.68 33.06 19.45
CA PHE A 16 72.53 33.94 19.18
C PHE A 16 71.96 33.72 17.77
N LEU A 17 72.83 33.50 16.76
CA LEU A 17 72.39 33.20 15.40
C LEU A 17 71.76 31.79 15.32
N ALA A 18 72.28 30.81 16.05
CA ALA A 18 71.67 29.48 16.13
C ALA A 18 70.31 29.49 16.86
N ALA A 19 70.17 30.29 17.92
CA ALA A 19 68.91 30.43 18.65
C ALA A 19 67.84 31.22 17.87
N VAL A 20 68.24 32.24 17.10
CA VAL A 20 67.31 33.01 16.25
C VAL A 20 66.88 32.21 15.00
N VAL A 21 67.74 31.34 14.46
CA VAL A 21 67.37 30.43 13.35
C VAL A 21 66.42 29.32 13.83
N PHE A 22 66.45 28.92 15.11
CA PHE A 22 65.51 27.94 15.67
C PHE A 22 64.13 28.53 16.03
N ALA A 23 64.01 29.85 16.20
CA ALA A 23 62.77 30.50 16.61
C ALA A 23 61.78 30.79 15.45
N PHE A 24 62.19 30.56 14.20
CA PHE A 24 61.37 30.75 13.01
C PHE A 24 61.23 29.46 12.18
N LEU A 25 61.02 28.33 12.83
CA LEU A 25 60.36 27.22 12.14
C LEU A 25 58.88 27.64 11.97
N PRO A 26 58.39 27.85 10.73
CA PRO A 26 56.97 28.05 10.54
C PRO A 26 56.29 26.81 11.10
N ASN A 27 55.56 26.98 12.20
CA ASN A 27 54.63 25.99 12.67
C ASN A 27 53.55 25.88 11.58
N ASN A 28 53.81 25.02 10.58
CA ASN A 28 52.86 24.62 9.58
C ASN A 28 51.76 23.84 10.30
N GLN A 29 50.86 24.57 10.97
CA GLN A 29 49.61 24.02 11.47
C GLN A 29 48.76 23.72 10.23
N GLN A 30 49.05 22.60 9.58
CA GLN A 30 48.19 22.06 8.53
C GLN A 30 46.88 21.66 9.19
N VAL A 31 45.88 22.54 9.12
CA VAL A 31 44.51 22.15 9.40
C VAL A 31 44.08 21.26 8.24
N PHE A 32 44.08 19.95 8.46
CA PHE A 32 43.55 19.00 7.47
C PHE A 32 42.03 19.17 7.45
N ALA A 33 41.49 19.70 6.34
CA ALA A 33 40.07 19.58 6.07
C ALA A 33 39.74 18.10 5.77
N SER A 34 38.60 17.60 6.26
CA SER A 34 38.15 16.25 5.94
C SER A 34 38.01 16.09 4.42
N SER A 35 38.64 15.06 3.84
CA SER A 35 38.41 14.68 2.44
C SER A 35 37.12 13.86 2.26
N THR A 36 36.40 13.61 3.36
CA THR A 36 35.13 12.88 3.36
C THR A 36 33.98 13.82 3.72
N THR A 37 32.87 13.67 3.01
CA THR A 37 31.61 14.37 3.26
C THR A 37 30.52 13.37 3.63
N GLN A 38 29.58 13.76 4.49
CA GLN A 38 28.39 12.98 4.80
C GLN A 38 27.23 13.52 3.96
N LEU A 39 26.70 12.69 3.07
CA LEU A 39 25.47 12.97 2.33
C LEU A 39 24.31 12.30 3.05
N SER A 40 23.28 13.06 3.43
CA SER A 40 22.07 12.53 4.04
C SER A 40 20.87 12.73 3.13
N GLN A 41 20.08 11.68 2.93
CA GLN A 41 18.79 11.73 2.27
C GLN A 41 17.73 11.18 3.20
N LEU A 42 16.68 11.96 3.44
CA LEU A 42 15.50 11.53 4.18
C LEU A 42 14.44 11.05 3.19
N ILE A 43 13.94 9.83 3.38
CA ILE A 43 12.76 9.31 2.70
C ILE A 43 11.66 9.11 3.75
N ASN A 44 10.52 9.77 3.55
CA ASN A 44 9.37 9.63 4.43
C ASN A 44 8.54 8.41 4.06
N ALA A 45 7.80 7.86 5.04
CA ALA A 45 6.81 6.82 4.78
C ALA A 45 5.70 7.35 3.86
N GLY A 46 5.19 6.47 3.01
CA GLY A 46 4.01 6.72 2.18
C GLY A 46 2.70 6.43 2.92
N SER A 47 1.62 6.34 2.16
CA SER A 47 0.27 6.02 2.66
C SER A 47 -0.10 4.55 2.43
N LEU A 48 -1.14 4.12 3.13
CA LEU A 48 -1.89 2.91 2.82
C LEU A 48 -3.04 3.30 1.90
N SER A 49 -3.18 2.61 0.76
CA SER A 49 -4.25 2.89 -0.21
C SER A 49 -4.71 1.65 -0.94
N VAL A 50 -5.95 1.71 -1.44
CA VAL A 50 -6.53 0.75 -2.36
C VAL A 50 -6.98 1.47 -3.64
N ASP A 51 -6.82 0.81 -4.79
CA ASP A 51 -7.28 1.29 -6.09
C ASP A 51 -7.75 0.11 -6.96
N ILE A 52 -8.53 0.37 -8.00
CA ILE A 52 -8.77 -0.58 -9.10
C ILE A 52 -7.90 -0.19 -10.28
N VAL A 53 -7.05 -1.10 -10.74
CA VAL A 53 -6.09 -0.84 -11.80
C VAL A 53 -6.24 -1.80 -12.98
N ASP A 54 -5.91 -1.33 -14.18
CA ASP A 54 -5.89 -2.15 -15.38
C ASP A 54 -4.71 -3.15 -15.39
N SER A 55 -4.61 -3.94 -16.46
CA SER A 55 -3.54 -4.92 -16.63
C SER A 55 -2.14 -4.29 -16.60
N GLY A 56 -2.00 -3.05 -17.10
CA GLY A 56 -0.77 -2.25 -17.08
C GLY A 56 -0.50 -1.55 -15.74
N GLY A 57 -1.49 -1.52 -14.84
CA GLY A 57 -1.39 -0.91 -13.52
C GLY A 57 -1.83 0.55 -13.46
N SER A 58 -2.52 1.07 -14.47
CA SER A 58 -3.14 2.40 -14.46
C SER A 58 -4.50 2.36 -13.75
N THR A 59 -4.86 3.42 -13.04
CA THR A 59 -6.18 3.55 -12.38
C THR A 59 -7.33 3.43 -13.38
N VAL A 60 -8.32 2.63 -13.04
CA VAL A 60 -9.58 2.50 -13.77
C VAL A 60 -10.54 3.57 -13.25
N GLY A 61 -10.91 4.55 -14.08
CA GLY A 61 -11.73 5.68 -13.66
C GLY A 61 -13.18 5.33 -13.28
N SER A 62 -13.73 4.28 -13.90
CA SER A 62 -15.10 3.81 -13.64
C SER A 62 -15.13 2.29 -13.54
N PRO A 63 -14.68 1.71 -12.40
CA PRO A 63 -14.62 0.28 -12.26
C PRO A 63 -16.02 -0.34 -12.16
N SER A 64 -16.20 -1.53 -12.73
CA SER A 64 -17.49 -2.24 -12.74
C SER A 64 -17.32 -3.76 -12.74
N VAL A 65 -18.32 -4.45 -12.18
CA VAL A 65 -18.43 -5.92 -12.21
C VAL A 65 -19.75 -6.28 -12.87
N SER A 66 -19.68 -7.04 -13.95
CA SER A 66 -20.86 -7.61 -14.60
C SER A 66 -21.17 -8.99 -14.03
N PHE A 67 -22.42 -9.19 -13.67
CA PHE A 67 -22.97 -10.48 -13.30
C PHE A 67 -23.49 -11.23 -14.55
N SER A 68 -23.56 -12.56 -14.49
CA SER A 68 -24.17 -13.35 -15.56
C SER A 68 -25.65 -13.01 -15.72
N ALA A 69 -26.13 -12.95 -16.96
CA ALA A 69 -27.54 -12.68 -17.21
C ALA A 69 -28.42 -13.83 -16.69
N SER A 70 -29.54 -13.48 -16.04
CA SER A 70 -30.57 -14.41 -15.61
C SER A 70 -31.86 -14.14 -16.39
N THR A 71 -32.58 -15.20 -16.75
CA THR A 71 -33.92 -15.09 -17.34
C THR A 71 -34.96 -15.08 -16.23
N PHE A 72 -36.05 -14.33 -16.42
CA PHE A 72 -37.19 -14.31 -15.50
C PHE A 72 -37.61 -15.71 -15.03
N SER A 73 -37.92 -15.85 -13.74
CA SER A 73 -38.24 -17.11 -13.09
C SER A 73 -39.17 -16.88 -11.90
N PHE A 74 -40.09 -17.81 -11.64
CA PHE A 74 -40.90 -17.85 -10.42
C PHE A 74 -40.21 -18.56 -9.25
N SER A 75 -38.96 -18.99 -9.46
CA SER A 75 -38.08 -19.55 -8.43
C SER A 75 -36.87 -18.66 -8.26
N THR A 76 -36.33 -18.60 -7.04
CA THR A 76 -35.05 -17.95 -6.73
C THR A 76 -33.94 -18.47 -7.65
N GLN A 77 -33.08 -17.57 -8.10
CA GLN A 77 -31.93 -17.87 -8.95
C GLN A 77 -30.64 -17.37 -8.30
N THR A 78 -29.50 -17.81 -8.84
CA THR A 78 -28.20 -17.25 -8.49
C THR A 78 -27.54 -16.69 -9.74
N SER A 79 -26.92 -15.53 -9.62
CA SER A 79 -26.04 -14.97 -10.63
C SER A 79 -24.66 -14.69 -10.04
N THR A 80 -23.62 -14.82 -10.86
CA THR A 80 -22.24 -14.66 -10.42
C THR A 80 -21.52 -13.58 -11.21
N GLY A 81 -20.68 -12.81 -10.53
CA GLY A 81 -19.73 -11.86 -11.11
C GLY A 81 -18.33 -12.06 -10.53
N THR A 82 -17.32 -11.47 -11.17
CA THR A 82 -15.93 -11.53 -10.68
C THR A 82 -15.43 -10.14 -10.35
N LEU A 83 -15.19 -9.89 -9.06
CA LEU A 83 -14.47 -8.72 -8.58
C LEU A 83 -12.96 -8.97 -8.67
N GLY A 84 -12.22 -8.01 -9.24
CA GLY A 84 -10.80 -8.20 -9.51
C GLY A 84 -10.54 -9.00 -10.79
N ALA A 85 -11.09 -8.57 -11.93
CA ALA A 85 -10.73 -9.15 -13.23
C ALA A 85 -9.30 -8.71 -13.64
N SER A 86 -8.68 -9.37 -14.62
CA SER A 86 -7.33 -9.01 -15.07
C SER A 86 -7.22 -7.59 -15.64
N SER A 87 -8.31 -7.06 -16.19
CA SER A 87 -8.45 -5.68 -16.67
C SER A 87 -8.88 -4.68 -15.58
N GLN A 88 -9.21 -5.16 -14.38
CA GLN A 88 -9.70 -4.36 -13.25
C GLN A 88 -9.30 -5.04 -11.94
N LYS A 89 -8.00 -5.07 -11.66
CA LYS A 89 -7.39 -5.72 -10.49
C LYS A 89 -7.55 -4.83 -9.28
N ILE A 90 -7.74 -5.40 -8.10
CA ILE A 90 -7.68 -4.64 -6.85
C ILE A 90 -6.22 -4.46 -6.48
N ARG A 91 -5.73 -3.23 -6.36
CA ARG A 91 -4.35 -2.95 -5.92
C ARG A 91 -4.35 -2.39 -4.51
N VAL A 92 -3.65 -3.05 -3.60
CA VAL A 92 -3.30 -2.49 -2.29
C VAL A 92 -1.85 -2.02 -2.32
N SER A 93 -1.61 -0.76 -1.92
CA SER A 93 -0.27 -0.21 -1.73
C SER A 93 -0.09 0.19 -0.27
N ASN A 94 0.90 -0.39 0.40
CA ASN A 94 1.29 -0.05 1.75
C ASN A 94 2.66 0.62 1.74
N GLY A 95 2.68 1.95 1.70
CA GLY A 95 3.90 2.73 1.88
C GLY A 95 4.23 3.03 3.34
N THR A 96 3.43 2.56 4.29
CA THR A 96 3.57 2.88 5.71
C THR A 96 4.60 1.98 6.40
N ASN A 97 4.91 2.30 7.67
CA ASN A 97 5.73 1.44 8.53
C ASN A 97 4.91 0.39 9.30
N THR A 98 3.61 0.28 9.04
CA THR A 98 2.70 -0.68 9.69
C THR A 98 2.40 -1.81 8.73
N ALA A 99 2.65 -3.07 9.14
CA ALA A 99 2.42 -4.22 8.27
C ALA A 99 0.95 -4.62 8.19
N THR A 100 0.22 -4.45 9.30
CA THR A 100 -1.17 -4.89 9.43
C THR A 100 -2.13 -3.94 8.76
N TRP A 101 -3.06 -4.48 7.98
CA TRP A 101 -4.18 -3.77 7.37
C TRP A 101 -5.29 -4.76 7.01
N SER A 102 -6.50 -4.26 6.80
CA SER A 102 -7.63 -5.03 6.29
C SER A 102 -8.28 -4.30 5.12
N LEU A 103 -8.53 -5.04 4.04
CA LEU A 103 -9.29 -4.61 2.88
C LEU A 103 -10.70 -5.20 2.99
N THR A 104 -11.71 -4.33 3.00
CA THR A 104 -13.12 -4.71 3.10
C THR A 104 -13.94 -4.18 1.93
N LEU A 105 -15.05 -4.84 1.63
CA LEU A 105 -16.08 -4.41 0.69
C LEU A 105 -17.38 -4.16 1.44
N ALA A 106 -18.03 -3.02 1.19
CA ALA A 106 -19.33 -2.67 1.77
C ALA A 106 -20.19 -1.91 0.75
N ALA A 107 -21.51 -1.86 0.95
CA ALA A 107 -22.39 -1.03 0.13
C ALA A 107 -22.09 0.46 0.36
N THR A 108 -21.91 1.22 -0.73
CA THR A 108 -21.42 2.61 -0.66
C THR A 108 -22.33 3.54 0.14
N SER A 109 -23.65 3.35 0.03
CA SER A 109 -24.65 4.17 0.75
C SER A 109 -25.14 3.53 2.05
N GLY A 110 -24.44 2.51 2.55
CA GLY A 110 -24.76 1.83 3.80
C GLY A 110 -25.70 0.62 3.66
N ASN A 111 -26.10 0.06 4.80
CA ASN A 111 -26.78 -1.24 4.89
C ASN A 111 -28.26 -1.25 4.46
N THR A 112 -28.83 -0.10 4.09
CA THR A 112 -30.17 0.01 3.48
C THR A 112 -30.12 0.20 1.96
N THR A 113 -28.92 0.12 1.37
CA THR A 113 -28.75 0.20 -0.10
C THR A 113 -29.44 -1.00 -0.75
N LEU A 114 -30.06 -0.80 -1.92
CA LEU A 114 -30.66 -1.87 -2.71
C LEU A 114 -30.02 -1.92 -4.10
N TRP A 115 -30.06 -3.10 -4.70
CA TRP A 115 -29.94 -3.21 -6.15
C TRP A 115 -31.16 -2.55 -6.79
N SER A 116 -30.95 -1.69 -7.78
CA SER A 116 -32.05 -0.96 -8.43
C SER A 116 -31.89 -0.86 -9.94
N ASP A 117 -32.99 -1.03 -10.68
CA ASP A 117 -33.11 -0.70 -12.11
C ASP A 117 -33.70 0.71 -12.34
N GLY A 118 -33.96 1.45 -11.25
CA GLY A 118 -34.62 2.76 -11.22
C GLY A 118 -36.12 2.71 -10.91
N THR A 119 -36.78 1.55 -11.01
CA THR A 119 -38.21 1.35 -10.70
C THR A 119 -38.42 0.23 -9.68
N HIS A 120 -37.75 -0.90 -9.87
CA HIS A 120 -37.80 -2.08 -9.04
C HIS A 120 -36.49 -2.22 -8.27
N ASN A 121 -36.57 -2.91 -7.13
CA ASN A 121 -35.41 -3.14 -6.27
C ASN A 121 -35.32 -4.62 -5.87
N MET A 122 -34.11 -5.03 -5.47
CA MET A 122 -33.88 -6.28 -4.73
C MET A 122 -32.80 -6.07 -3.67
N ASP A 123 -32.84 -6.88 -2.61
CA ASP A 123 -31.92 -6.75 -1.50
C ASP A 123 -30.53 -7.36 -1.82
N PHE A 124 -29.51 -6.92 -1.09
CA PHE A 124 -28.16 -7.51 -1.10
C PHE A 124 -27.81 -8.14 0.26
N ASN A 125 -28.56 -7.89 1.33
CA ASN A 125 -28.20 -8.35 2.67
C ASN A 125 -29.35 -9.05 3.41
N ASP A 126 -30.36 -9.55 2.73
CA ASP A 126 -31.43 -10.35 3.33
C ASP A 126 -31.15 -11.85 3.13
N THR A 127 -32.18 -12.69 3.23
CA THR A 127 -32.14 -14.13 2.97
C THR A 127 -31.99 -14.42 1.47
N ALA A 128 -31.61 -15.65 1.14
CA ALA A 128 -31.55 -16.11 -0.26
C ALA A 128 -32.86 -15.91 -1.03
N ALA A 129 -34.01 -15.97 -0.34
CA ALA A 129 -35.32 -15.78 -0.97
C ALA A 129 -35.61 -14.30 -1.33
N ASN A 130 -35.01 -13.36 -0.59
CA ASN A 130 -35.31 -11.92 -0.66
C ASN A 130 -34.18 -11.08 -1.27
N GLY A 131 -33.01 -11.67 -1.47
CA GLY A 131 -31.88 -11.03 -2.11
C GLY A 131 -30.67 -11.02 -1.17
N ARG A 132 -29.58 -11.61 -1.62
CA ARG A 132 -28.36 -11.73 -0.81
C ARG A 132 -27.12 -11.79 -1.67
N LEU A 133 -26.17 -10.92 -1.38
CA LEU A 133 -24.86 -10.88 -1.98
C LEU A 133 -23.87 -11.63 -1.09
N THR A 134 -23.15 -12.57 -1.70
CA THR A 134 -22.05 -13.31 -1.09
C THR A 134 -20.74 -12.93 -1.76
N VAL A 135 -19.72 -12.65 -0.96
CA VAL A 135 -18.37 -12.35 -1.41
C VAL A 135 -17.47 -13.51 -1.02
N ASP A 136 -16.85 -14.15 -2.01
CA ASP A 136 -15.90 -15.24 -1.81
C ASP A 136 -14.54 -14.90 -2.41
N ALA A 137 -13.65 -14.42 -1.55
CA ALA A 137 -12.26 -14.10 -1.90
C ALA A 137 -11.33 -15.32 -1.77
N SER A 138 -11.81 -16.47 -1.29
CA SER A 138 -10.96 -17.61 -0.96
C SER A 138 -10.32 -18.23 -2.20
N GLY A 139 -11.01 -18.17 -3.35
CA GLY A 139 -10.49 -18.58 -4.66
C GLY A 139 -9.56 -17.56 -5.34
N GLY A 140 -9.43 -16.35 -4.76
CA GLY A 140 -8.65 -15.28 -5.36
C GLY A 140 -7.14 -15.53 -5.42
N THR A 141 -6.48 -14.77 -6.29
CA THR A 141 -5.03 -14.81 -6.51
C THR A 141 -4.40 -13.50 -6.06
N ILE A 142 -3.37 -13.59 -5.21
CA ILE A 142 -2.55 -12.47 -4.79
C ILE A 142 -1.28 -12.46 -5.63
N THR A 143 -1.04 -11.37 -6.34
CA THR A 143 0.16 -11.14 -7.15
C THR A 143 0.93 -9.98 -6.55
N PRO A 144 1.99 -10.24 -5.77
CA PRO A 144 2.91 -9.20 -5.35
C PRO A 144 3.50 -8.49 -6.58
N THR A 145 3.66 -7.17 -6.48
CA THR A 145 4.37 -6.39 -7.50
C THR A 145 5.84 -6.24 -7.11
N ASN A 146 6.75 -6.09 -8.07
CA ASN A 146 8.19 -5.99 -7.80
C ASN A 146 8.73 -7.21 -7.03
N SER A 147 9.60 -6.99 -6.04
CA SER A 147 10.24 -8.03 -5.22
C SER A 147 9.52 -8.32 -3.90
N TYR A 148 8.27 -7.85 -3.73
CA TYR A 148 7.46 -8.15 -2.54
C TYR A 148 6.97 -9.61 -2.58
N THR A 149 6.53 -10.10 -1.43
CA THR A 149 6.02 -11.46 -1.22
C THR A 149 4.55 -11.41 -0.79
N SER A 150 3.85 -12.55 -0.85
CA SER A 150 2.51 -12.71 -0.28
C SER A 150 2.52 -13.21 1.17
N THR A 151 3.69 -13.32 1.79
CA THR A 151 3.81 -13.78 3.17
C THR A 151 3.03 -12.86 4.11
N GLY A 152 2.34 -13.45 5.08
CA GLY A 152 1.53 -12.70 6.04
C GLY A 152 0.21 -12.15 5.49
N LEU A 153 -0.12 -12.39 4.22
CA LEU A 153 -1.43 -12.03 3.66
C LEU A 153 -2.43 -13.18 3.76
N THR A 154 -3.68 -12.85 4.12
CA THR A 154 -4.78 -13.81 4.26
C THR A 154 -5.98 -13.35 3.44
N LYS A 155 -6.44 -14.23 2.53
CA LYS A 155 -7.66 -14.01 1.72
C LYS A 155 -8.90 -14.13 2.59
N GLY A 156 -9.92 -13.33 2.29
CA GLY A 156 -11.23 -13.46 2.91
C GLY A 156 -11.90 -14.81 2.62
N SER A 157 -12.68 -15.30 3.57
CA SER A 157 -13.56 -16.46 3.38
C SER A 157 -14.87 -16.07 2.70
N SER A 158 -15.59 -17.06 2.15
CA SER A 158 -16.94 -16.86 1.65
C SER A 158 -17.86 -16.34 2.77
N THR A 159 -18.40 -15.14 2.58
CA THR A 159 -19.24 -14.45 3.57
C THR A 159 -20.37 -13.73 2.85
N SER A 160 -21.60 -13.94 3.30
CA SER A 160 -22.76 -13.19 2.83
C SER A 160 -22.97 -11.92 3.65
N PHE A 161 -23.40 -10.85 3.00
CA PHE A 161 -23.98 -9.73 3.73
C PHE A 161 -25.26 -10.18 4.42
N ALA A 162 -25.52 -9.62 5.60
CA ALA A 162 -26.65 -9.98 6.43
C ALA A 162 -27.08 -8.78 7.25
N GLN A 163 -28.32 -8.32 7.06
CA GLN A 163 -28.86 -7.12 7.67
C GLN A 163 -28.71 -7.18 9.19
N GLY A 164 -28.18 -6.10 9.77
CA GLY A 164 -27.97 -5.98 11.21
C GLY A 164 -26.84 -6.84 11.80
N SER A 165 -26.05 -7.55 10.97
CA SER A 165 -24.94 -8.38 11.45
C SER A 165 -23.67 -8.29 10.61
N VAL A 166 -23.77 -8.27 9.28
CA VAL A 166 -22.63 -8.20 8.36
C VAL A 166 -22.84 -7.06 7.37
N ASP A 167 -22.30 -5.89 7.71
CA ASP A 167 -22.37 -4.68 6.87
C ASP A 167 -21.12 -4.49 5.98
N SER A 168 -20.06 -5.24 6.24
CA SER A 168 -18.82 -5.25 5.45
C SER A 168 -18.21 -6.65 5.41
N VAL A 169 -17.63 -7.03 4.28
CA VAL A 169 -16.94 -8.32 4.12
C VAL A 169 -15.44 -8.09 3.89
N THR A 170 -14.59 -8.79 4.64
CA THR A 170 -13.15 -8.81 4.41
C THR A 170 -12.81 -9.52 3.11
N VAL A 171 -12.07 -8.86 2.24
CA VAL A 171 -11.58 -9.38 0.96
C VAL A 171 -10.15 -9.88 1.09
N LEU A 172 -9.30 -9.12 1.76
CA LEU A 172 -7.88 -9.43 1.97
C LEU A 172 -7.41 -8.77 3.27
N SER A 173 -6.47 -9.39 3.98
CA SER A 173 -5.88 -8.82 5.19
C SER A 173 -4.39 -9.12 5.28
N ALA A 174 -3.67 -8.30 6.03
CA ALA A 174 -2.27 -8.47 6.33
C ALA A 174 -2.02 -8.62 7.84
N GLY A 175 -1.22 -9.62 8.19
CA GLY A 175 -0.66 -9.81 9.52
C GLY A 175 0.67 -9.07 9.72
N SER A 176 1.27 -9.25 10.91
CA SER A 176 2.52 -8.58 11.29
C SER A 176 3.74 -8.95 10.45
N THR A 177 3.69 -10.09 9.76
CA THR A 177 4.74 -10.63 8.90
C THR A 177 4.66 -10.20 7.44
N ALA A 178 3.64 -9.41 7.07
CA ALA A 178 3.54 -8.85 5.72
C ALA A 178 4.64 -7.82 5.43
N ASP A 179 5.02 -7.72 4.16
CA ASP A 179 6.03 -6.76 3.71
C ASP A 179 5.58 -5.30 3.97
N LYS A 180 6.56 -4.46 4.32
CA LYS A 180 6.42 -3.01 4.48
C LYS A 180 7.74 -2.32 4.07
N PRO A 181 7.73 -1.43 3.07
CA PRO A 181 6.60 -1.15 2.18
C PRO A 181 6.21 -2.41 1.37
N GLY A 182 5.00 -2.41 0.82
CA GLY A 182 4.50 -3.52 0.00
C GLY A 182 3.43 -3.08 -0.99
N ARG A 183 3.24 -3.86 -2.06
CA ARG A 183 2.19 -3.61 -3.05
C ARG A 183 1.77 -4.91 -3.72
N TRP A 184 0.46 -5.12 -3.79
CA TRP A 184 -0.13 -6.37 -4.27
C TRP A 184 -1.34 -6.09 -5.15
N ASP A 185 -1.45 -6.85 -6.23
CA ASP A 185 -2.67 -6.96 -7.02
C ASP A 185 -3.45 -8.19 -6.56
N PHE A 186 -4.75 -8.06 -6.38
CA PHE A 186 -5.66 -9.14 -6.00
C PHE A 186 -6.76 -9.29 -7.05
N THR A 187 -6.97 -10.54 -7.49
CA THR A 187 -7.91 -10.89 -8.56
C THR A 187 -8.74 -12.12 -8.21
N GLY A 188 -9.88 -12.29 -8.88
CA GLY A 188 -10.66 -13.52 -8.83
C GLY A 188 -11.50 -13.69 -7.56
N THR A 189 -12.00 -12.60 -6.97
CA THR A 189 -13.04 -12.70 -5.93
C THR A 189 -14.38 -12.99 -6.60
N THR A 190 -15.02 -14.10 -6.26
CA THR A 190 -16.34 -14.44 -6.77
C THR A 190 -17.39 -13.69 -5.99
N LEU A 191 -18.31 -13.04 -6.69
CA LEU A 191 -19.53 -12.48 -6.14
C LEU A 191 -20.70 -13.35 -6.57
N THR A 192 -21.57 -13.73 -5.64
CA THR A 192 -22.80 -14.47 -5.93
C THR A 192 -23.99 -13.70 -5.38
N GLN A 193 -24.91 -13.33 -6.25
CA GLN A 193 -26.18 -12.71 -5.87
C GLN A 193 -27.29 -13.76 -5.96
N ASP A 194 -27.97 -13.98 -4.84
CA ASP A 194 -29.28 -14.63 -4.81
C ASP A 194 -30.33 -13.65 -5.35
N ILE A 195 -31.02 -14.01 -6.43
CA ILE A 195 -32.04 -13.19 -7.10
C ILE A 195 -33.42 -13.69 -6.67
N PRO A 196 -34.28 -12.83 -6.08
CA PRO A 196 -35.63 -13.20 -5.68
C PRO A 196 -36.48 -13.74 -6.83
N ALA A 197 -37.43 -14.62 -6.50
CA ALA A 197 -38.43 -15.06 -7.45
C ALA A 197 -39.26 -13.89 -7.99
N ALA A 198 -39.69 -13.98 -9.25
CA ALA A 198 -40.51 -13.00 -9.94
C ALA A 198 -39.90 -11.58 -10.02
N GLN A 199 -38.57 -11.45 -9.93
CA GLN A 199 -37.88 -10.18 -10.16
C GLN A 199 -38.15 -9.68 -11.59
N ALA A 200 -38.60 -8.44 -11.74
CA ALA A 200 -38.88 -7.84 -13.04
C ALA A 200 -37.60 -7.76 -13.89
N ALA A 201 -37.74 -7.95 -15.21
CA ALA A 201 -36.62 -7.83 -16.13
C ALA A 201 -36.07 -6.39 -16.14
N GLY A 202 -34.76 -6.24 -15.99
CA GLY A 202 -34.10 -4.95 -15.93
C GLY A 202 -32.60 -5.09 -15.65
N THR A 203 -31.88 -3.97 -15.74
CA THR A 203 -30.47 -3.90 -15.34
C THR A 203 -30.39 -3.29 -13.95
N TYR A 204 -30.27 -4.15 -12.94
CA TYR A 204 -30.14 -3.71 -11.56
C TYR A 204 -28.68 -3.38 -11.25
N THR A 205 -28.45 -2.26 -10.56
CA THR A 205 -27.13 -1.81 -10.16
C THR A 205 -27.08 -1.54 -8.65
N ILE A 206 -25.92 -1.77 -8.05
CA ILE A 206 -25.59 -1.40 -6.68
C ILE A 206 -24.15 -0.86 -6.66
N ASN A 207 -23.92 0.19 -5.87
CA ASN A 207 -22.58 0.72 -5.68
C ASN A 207 -21.94 0.11 -4.42
N MET A 208 -20.72 -0.38 -4.57
CA MET A 208 -19.91 -0.97 -3.50
C MET A 208 -18.59 -0.23 -3.38
N THR A 209 -18.06 -0.13 -2.17
CA THR A 209 -16.81 0.56 -1.86
C THR A 209 -15.81 -0.40 -1.23
N LEU A 210 -14.58 -0.39 -1.76
CA LEU A 210 -13.43 -1.02 -1.13
C LEU A 210 -12.77 -0.04 -0.16
N THR A 211 -12.51 -0.47 1.06
CA THR A 211 -11.82 0.32 2.08
C THR A 211 -10.65 -0.45 2.64
N VAL A 212 -9.49 0.21 2.75
CA VAL A 212 -8.30 -0.33 3.40
C VAL A 212 -8.00 0.47 4.68
N SER A 213 -7.72 -0.22 5.78
CA SER A 213 -7.46 0.37 7.10
C SER A 213 -6.50 -0.45 7.93
#